data_AF-A0A7V4E4H7-F1
#
_entry.id   AF-A0A7V4E4H7-F1
#
_cell.length_a   1.000
_cell.length_b   1.000
_cell.length_c   1.000
_cell.angle_alpha   90.00
_cell.angle_beta   90.00
_cell.angle_gamma   90.00
#
_symmetry.space_group_name_H-M   'P 1'
#
loop_
_entity.id
_entity.type
_entity.pdbx_description
1 polymer ?
#
loop_
_entity_poly.entity_id
_entity_poly.type
_entity_poly.pdbx_seq_one_letter_code
_entity_poly.pdbx_strand_id
1 'polypeptide(L)'
;MKKIFFILFLSFGLLSGKIVSFKYTSIGNMRLNVTNFGLFGTSFSRYIDPSTGEPYPSMEYPKFSKIERLYKGGLWVGAITPLGKTVTTAAVDETSVTPGSTQGFEFLPSPAVSDTIIEKSSIITSPYYSPDAISEQDFYCSYTDYRDFTTFPPEHVPLGLRVSQTVLVWSYPYIDDVVIVKFVLYNDGYAGDWDSVYIGFYGELASGSREFWGDNFGTTPYYQHKRLFYDPSNYLVYERNDGYDNLAIGYGAFKFLGMYYNNQRVSFDTMRVSYNWWTWRDMRGTVPDTTRYRIMSNGERDPDVDDNYVYTRGYPDPIPLLSVGPIPHVNIGDSIVFVMAFVGGTDLQALYENASWAQKAFEANFILPAPPPSPNLVAIPDNRKVTLYFDNIPEFARDPFPPHLRDFEGYRIYRGTTYNIEDTSWKLVAEFDKTPDDSIADVDHSIGFNTGLPKKETQGPYAGWYKFEDVGVKNGFTYYYAVTSFDVGDTLLGLPSLESSKLLNMVKVIPGTPATTDSPVGIYPNPYKLNSVWEKGSDKIIRFYNLPKKCTIYIMNAAGDLVKTIKHESDYGEEIWDLLSDKAQPVATGLYYLVVKDEDTGNVKIAKFTIVR
;
A
#
# COMPACT_ATOMS: atom_id res chain seq x y z
N MET A 1 -44.11 50.01 1.80
CA MET A 1 -44.93 48.92 1.22
C MET A 1 -44.54 48.83 -0.25
N LYS A 2 -43.92 47.78 -0.81
CA LYS A 2 -43.99 46.33 -0.59
C LYS A 2 -42.58 45.72 -0.60
N LYS A 3 -42.31 44.76 0.28
CA LYS A 3 -41.13 43.88 0.21
C LYS A 3 -41.35 42.88 -0.94
N ILE A 4 -40.44 42.82 -1.90
CA ILE A 4 -40.35 41.74 -2.88
C ILE A 4 -39.35 40.73 -2.31
N PHE A 5 -39.84 39.57 -1.89
CA PHE A 5 -39.01 38.41 -1.54
C PHE A 5 -38.57 37.76 -2.86
N PHE A 6 -37.27 37.81 -3.17
CA PHE A 6 -36.68 36.91 -4.15
C PHE A 6 -36.41 35.59 -3.43
N ILE A 7 -37.26 34.59 -3.67
CA ILE A 7 -36.97 33.20 -3.31
C ILE A 7 -35.98 32.70 -4.37
N LEU A 8 -34.71 32.59 -3.99
CA LEU A 8 -33.73 31.84 -4.79
C LEU A 8 -34.08 30.35 -4.65
N PHE A 9 -34.70 29.78 -5.67
CA PHE A 9 -34.69 28.32 -5.83
C PHE A 9 -33.25 27.92 -6.17
N LEU A 10 -32.49 27.41 -5.18
CA LEU A 10 -31.34 26.58 -5.49
C LEU A 10 -31.90 25.28 -6.09
N SER A 11 -31.91 25.18 -7.40
CA SER A 11 -31.95 23.89 -8.06
C SER A 11 -30.66 23.16 -7.68
N PHE A 12 -30.74 22.23 -6.73
CA PHE A 12 -29.76 21.15 -6.64
C PHE A 12 -29.93 20.31 -7.89
N GLY A 13 -29.26 20.70 -8.97
CA GLY A 13 -28.93 19.76 -10.03
C GLY A 13 -28.05 18.69 -9.40
N LEU A 14 -28.60 17.50 -9.19
CA LEU A 14 -27.80 16.30 -9.01
C LEU A 14 -26.97 16.15 -10.29
N LEU A 15 -25.73 16.62 -10.26
CA LEU A 15 -24.71 16.25 -11.23
C LEU A 15 -24.44 14.76 -11.00
N SER A 16 -25.15 13.88 -11.72
CA SER A 16 -24.81 12.46 -11.78
C SER A 16 -23.59 12.29 -12.69
N GLY A 17 -22.40 12.54 -12.14
CA GLY A 17 -21.15 12.14 -12.78
C GLY A 17 -20.84 10.68 -12.46
N LYS A 18 -20.19 9.96 -13.40
CA LYS A 18 -19.59 8.65 -13.14
C LYS A 18 -18.67 8.76 -11.92
N ILE A 19 -18.89 7.98 -10.86
CA ILE A 19 -18.03 8.02 -9.68
C ILE A 19 -16.91 7.01 -9.87
N VAL A 20 -15.75 7.50 -10.30
CA VAL A 20 -14.52 6.71 -10.30
C VAL A 20 -13.93 6.73 -8.89
N SER A 21 -13.70 5.54 -8.34
CA SER A 21 -13.14 5.34 -7.00
C SER A 21 -11.77 4.69 -7.12
N PHE A 22 -10.81 5.20 -6.34
CA PHE A 22 -9.46 4.68 -6.21
C PHE A 22 -9.24 4.23 -4.76
N LYS A 23 -8.64 3.06 -4.59
CA LYS A 23 -8.05 2.60 -3.33
C LYS A 23 -6.69 2.00 -3.62
N TYR A 24 -5.87 1.80 -2.60
CA TYR A 24 -4.63 1.06 -2.73
C TYR A 24 -4.45 0.13 -1.55
N THR A 25 -3.80 -1.00 -1.80
CA THR A 25 -3.50 -1.96 -0.73
C THR A 25 -2.54 -1.33 0.27
N SER A 26 -2.87 -1.43 1.54
CA SER A 26 -2.10 -0.87 2.65
C SER A 26 -1.70 -1.91 3.69
N ILE A 27 -2.16 -3.15 3.53
CA ILE A 27 -1.65 -4.33 4.25
C ILE A 27 -0.54 -5.00 3.42
N GLY A 28 0.32 -5.79 4.07
CA GLY A 28 1.48 -6.41 3.45
C GLY A 28 2.56 -5.41 3.02
N ASN A 29 3.43 -5.86 2.12
CA ASN A 29 4.61 -5.18 1.62
C ASN A 29 4.45 -4.65 0.18
N MET A 30 3.26 -4.76 -0.42
CA MET A 30 2.94 -4.16 -1.72
C MET A 30 1.81 -3.13 -1.60
N ARG A 31 2.00 -1.94 -2.17
CA ARG A 31 0.94 -0.92 -2.32
C ARG A 31 0.48 -0.83 -3.77
N LEU A 32 -0.55 -1.58 -4.11
CA LEU A 32 -1.15 -1.64 -5.45
C LEU A 32 -2.41 -0.78 -5.51
N ASN A 33 -2.47 0.13 -6.48
CA ASN A 33 -3.69 0.89 -6.75
C ASN A 33 -4.73 0.06 -7.50
N VAL A 34 -5.98 0.22 -7.10
CA VAL A 34 -7.15 -0.49 -7.61
C VAL A 34 -8.26 0.51 -7.86
N THR A 35 -8.96 0.34 -8.98
CA THR A 35 -10.11 1.15 -9.35
C THR A 35 -11.40 0.35 -9.39
N ASN A 36 -12.54 1.03 -9.29
CA ASN A 36 -13.86 0.44 -9.50
C ASN A 36 -14.24 0.28 -10.99
N PHE A 37 -13.27 0.28 -11.91
CA PHE A 37 -13.48 0.03 -13.34
C PHE A 37 -12.42 -0.90 -13.95
N GLY A 38 -11.71 -1.67 -13.12
CA GLY A 38 -10.81 -2.73 -13.58
C GLY A 38 -9.41 -2.29 -14.01
N LEU A 39 -9.06 -1.01 -13.82
CA LEU A 39 -7.68 -0.53 -13.94
C LEU A 39 -6.92 -0.78 -12.63
N PHE A 40 -5.68 -1.29 -12.79
CA PHE A 40 -4.67 -1.36 -11.74
C PHE A 40 -3.55 -0.37 -12.04
N GLY A 41 -2.95 0.19 -10.99
CA GLY A 41 -1.98 1.27 -11.12
C GLY A 41 -2.61 2.64 -11.42
N THR A 42 -1.79 3.69 -11.41
CA THR A 42 -2.26 5.08 -11.50
C THR A 42 -1.95 5.74 -12.84
N SER A 43 -1.30 5.03 -13.76
CA SER A 43 -0.70 5.65 -14.96
C SER A 43 0.21 6.85 -14.59
N PHE A 44 0.78 6.82 -13.37
CA PHE A 44 1.50 7.92 -12.72
C PHE A 44 0.80 9.28 -12.75
N SER A 45 -0.54 9.27 -12.84
CA SER A 45 -1.35 10.46 -12.65
C SER A 45 -1.25 10.91 -11.20
N ARG A 46 -1.19 12.24 -11.00
CA ARG A 46 -1.12 12.85 -9.66
C ARG A 46 -2.48 12.87 -8.98
N TYR A 47 -3.07 11.70 -8.78
CA TYR A 47 -4.12 11.55 -7.79
C TYR A 47 -3.45 11.72 -6.42
N ILE A 48 -3.96 12.64 -5.60
CA ILE A 48 -3.45 12.88 -4.26
C ILE A 48 -4.33 12.14 -3.26
N ASP A 49 -3.72 11.34 -2.42
CA ASP A 49 -4.39 10.73 -1.28
C ASP A 49 -4.70 11.83 -0.25
N PRO A 50 -5.99 12.13 0.02
CA PRO A 50 -6.36 13.21 0.92
C PRO A 50 -5.95 12.96 2.37
N SER A 51 -5.68 11.71 2.74
CA SER A 51 -5.27 11.34 4.11
C SER A 51 -3.79 11.58 4.38
N THR A 52 -2.95 11.42 3.35
CA THR A 52 -1.49 11.55 3.47
C THR A 52 -0.95 12.83 2.82
N GLY A 53 -1.68 13.41 1.87
CA GLY A 53 -1.21 14.53 1.04
C GLY A 53 -0.23 14.12 -0.06
N GLU A 54 0.07 12.83 -0.19
CA GLU A 54 1.03 12.28 -1.15
C GLU A 54 0.32 11.71 -2.39
N PRO A 55 1.02 11.55 -3.53
CA PRO A 55 0.49 10.83 -4.68
C PRO A 55 0.12 9.38 -4.34
N TYR A 56 -0.97 8.87 -4.91
CA TYR A 56 -1.30 7.45 -4.84
C TYR A 56 -0.14 6.62 -5.44
N PRO A 57 0.32 5.55 -4.75
CA PRO A 57 1.27 4.60 -5.34
C PRO A 57 0.60 3.92 -6.54
N SER A 58 1.37 3.47 -7.52
CA SER A 58 0.84 2.69 -8.64
C SER A 58 0.90 1.19 -8.33
N MET A 59 2.10 0.67 -8.18
CA MET A 59 2.41 -0.64 -7.59
C MET A 59 3.75 -0.48 -6.89
N GLU A 60 3.71 0.08 -5.70
CA GLU A 60 4.92 0.35 -4.93
C GLU A 60 5.36 -0.93 -4.22
N TYR A 61 6.56 -1.40 -4.55
CA TYR A 61 7.15 -2.58 -3.94
C TYR A 61 8.69 -2.51 -3.95
N PRO A 62 9.35 -2.69 -2.78
CA PRO A 62 8.76 -2.89 -1.46
C PRO A 62 7.97 -1.68 -0.98
N LYS A 63 7.04 -1.88 -0.04
CA LYS A 63 6.24 -0.81 0.53
C LYS A 63 7.17 0.24 1.12
N PHE A 64 6.83 1.52 0.89
CA PHE A 64 7.58 2.68 1.36
C PHE A 64 8.95 2.91 0.70
N SER A 65 9.33 2.10 -0.29
CA SER A 65 10.57 2.29 -1.05
C SER A 65 10.50 3.41 -2.10
N LYS A 66 9.28 3.86 -2.46
CA LYS A 66 9.02 4.71 -3.64
C LYS A 66 9.50 4.10 -4.96
N ILE A 67 9.71 2.79 -5.01
CA ILE A 67 9.97 2.04 -6.23
C ILE A 67 8.63 1.58 -6.79
N GLU A 68 8.27 2.12 -7.94
CA GLU A 68 7.06 1.71 -8.67
C GLU A 68 7.42 0.53 -9.58
N ARG A 69 6.49 -0.42 -9.71
CA ARG A 69 6.65 -1.64 -10.51
C ARG A 69 5.67 -1.75 -11.68
N LEU A 70 4.61 -0.94 -11.67
CA LEU A 70 3.53 -0.96 -12.65
C LEU A 70 3.20 0.46 -13.04
N TYR A 71 3.19 0.75 -14.34
CA TYR A 71 2.56 1.97 -14.85
C TYR A 71 1.04 1.85 -14.76
N LYS A 72 0.49 0.82 -15.41
CA LYS A 72 -0.92 0.42 -15.32
C LYS A 72 -1.13 -1.00 -15.83
N GLY A 73 -2.25 -1.60 -15.44
CA GLY A 73 -2.69 -2.90 -15.97
C GLY A 73 -4.20 -3.03 -15.98
N GLY A 74 -4.72 -4.03 -16.67
CA GLY A 74 -6.15 -4.22 -16.82
C GLY A 74 -6.54 -5.53 -17.50
N LEU A 75 -7.74 -6.01 -17.16
CA LEU A 75 -8.33 -7.21 -17.72
C LEU A 75 -8.69 -7.01 -19.20
N TRP A 76 -8.44 -8.02 -20.02
CA TRP A 76 -8.98 -8.18 -21.38
C TRP A 76 -9.84 -9.43 -21.41
N VAL A 77 -11.06 -9.33 -21.94
CA VAL A 77 -11.97 -10.46 -22.14
C VAL A 77 -12.44 -10.43 -23.58
N GLY A 78 -12.17 -11.50 -24.31
CA GLY A 78 -12.54 -11.63 -25.71
C GLY A 78 -13.41 -12.86 -25.94
N ALA A 79 -14.44 -12.74 -26.78
CA ALA A 79 -15.30 -13.86 -27.18
C ALA A 79 -15.73 -13.75 -28.64
N ILE A 80 -16.14 -14.88 -29.21
CA ILE A 80 -16.94 -14.94 -30.42
C ILE A 80 -18.40 -14.89 -29.98
N THR A 81 -19.15 -13.93 -30.51
CA THR A 81 -20.56 -13.71 -30.19
C THR A 81 -21.39 -13.71 -31.48
N PRO A 82 -22.74 -13.78 -31.39
CA PRO A 82 -23.63 -13.48 -32.49
C PRO A 82 -23.36 -12.13 -33.21
N LEU A 83 -22.74 -11.16 -32.52
CA LEU A 83 -22.39 -9.85 -33.09
C LEU A 83 -20.98 -9.81 -33.71
N GLY A 84 -20.22 -10.92 -33.63
CA GLY A 84 -18.87 -11.06 -34.15
C GLY A 84 -17.83 -11.27 -33.05
N LYS A 85 -16.56 -11.07 -33.40
CA LYS A 85 -15.45 -11.11 -32.43
C LYS A 85 -15.40 -9.80 -31.68
N THR A 86 -15.44 -9.91 -30.36
CA THR A 86 -15.60 -8.77 -29.47
C THR A 86 -14.58 -8.86 -28.35
N VAL A 87 -13.99 -7.72 -27.96
CA VAL A 87 -13.02 -7.65 -26.86
C VAL A 87 -13.31 -6.45 -25.98
N THR A 88 -13.46 -6.71 -24.70
CA THR A 88 -13.62 -5.69 -23.66
C THR A 88 -12.32 -5.60 -22.87
N THR A 89 -11.85 -4.39 -22.64
CA THR A 89 -10.53 -4.06 -22.08
C THR A 89 -10.65 -3.00 -20.99
N ALA A 90 -9.88 -3.18 -19.91
CA ALA A 90 -9.73 -2.19 -18.85
C ALA A 90 -8.52 -1.26 -19.05
N ALA A 91 -7.60 -1.64 -19.94
CA ALA A 91 -6.38 -0.89 -20.20
C ALA A 91 -5.85 -1.16 -21.62
N VAL A 92 -5.32 -0.11 -22.24
CA VAL A 92 -4.58 -0.13 -23.51
C VAL A 92 -3.42 0.86 -23.43
N ASP A 93 -2.55 0.92 -24.43
CA ASP A 93 -1.36 1.80 -24.47
C ASP A 93 -1.70 3.28 -24.84
N GLU A 94 -2.67 3.86 -24.11
CA GLU A 94 -3.13 5.23 -24.26
C GLU A 94 -2.85 6.08 -23.01
N THR A 95 -2.55 7.37 -23.17
CA THR A 95 -2.22 8.24 -22.03
C THR A 95 -3.45 8.70 -21.23
N SER A 96 -4.59 8.86 -21.91
CA SER A 96 -5.78 9.50 -21.34
C SER A 96 -6.83 8.47 -20.94
N VAL A 97 -6.91 8.18 -19.64
CA VAL A 97 -7.88 7.21 -19.10
C VAL A 97 -9.20 7.92 -18.78
N THR A 98 -10.23 7.69 -19.60
CA THR A 98 -11.61 8.09 -19.27
C THR A 98 -12.51 6.86 -19.37
N PRO A 99 -12.92 6.26 -18.23
CA PRO A 99 -13.72 5.03 -18.22
C PRO A 99 -15.00 5.18 -19.04
N GLY A 100 -15.22 4.20 -19.94
CA GLY A 100 -16.32 4.11 -20.90
C GLY A 100 -16.54 5.37 -21.73
N SER A 101 -15.46 6.05 -22.11
CA SER A 101 -15.48 7.20 -23.02
C SER A 101 -14.22 7.25 -23.89
N THR A 102 -13.06 6.89 -23.35
CA THR A 102 -11.87 6.59 -24.16
C THR A 102 -11.97 5.16 -24.70
N GLN A 103 -11.73 4.96 -25.99
CA GLN A 103 -11.57 3.62 -26.57
C GLN A 103 -10.47 2.82 -25.85
N GLY A 104 -10.68 1.53 -25.58
CA GLY A 104 -9.73 0.70 -24.83
C GLY A 104 -9.83 0.82 -23.30
N PHE A 105 -10.87 1.48 -22.80
CA PHE A 105 -11.23 1.55 -21.37
C PHE A 105 -12.74 1.33 -21.25
N GLU A 106 -13.19 0.13 -21.59
CA GLU A 106 -14.60 -0.14 -21.86
C GLU A 106 -15.41 -0.48 -20.60
N PHE A 107 -14.75 -0.65 -19.45
CA PHE A 107 -15.45 -0.87 -18.18
C PHE A 107 -15.91 0.42 -17.50
N LEU A 108 -17.06 0.33 -16.84
CA LEU A 108 -17.74 1.41 -16.14
C LEU A 108 -18.36 0.93 -14.81
N PRO A 109 -18.19 1.67 -13.71
CA PRO A 109 -19.04 1.51 -12.54
C PRO A 109 -20.44 2.07 -12.84
N SER A 110 -21.43 1.70 -12.03
CA SER A 110 -22.75 2.32 -12.11
C SER A 110 -22.68 3.81 -11.73
N PRO A 111 -23.67 4.63 -12.15
CA PRO A 111 -23.72 6.05 -11.80
C PRO A 111 -24.10 6.31 -10.33
N ALA A 112 -24.32 5.27 -9.53
CA ALA A 112 -24.69 5.41 -8.14
C ALA A 112 -23.50 5.92 -7.32
N VAL A 113 -23.74 6.94 -6.48
CA VAL A 113 -22.70 7.49 -5.59
C VAL A 113 -22.16 6.48 -4.58
N SER A 114 -22.94 5.43 -4.31
CA SER A 114 -22.58 4.31 -3.43
C SER A 114 -21.73 3.25 -4.13
N ASP A 115 -21.54 3.32 -5.45
CA ASP A 115 -20.75 2.36 -6.22
C ASP A 115 -19.26 2.69 -6.15
N THR A 116 -18.71 2.46 -4.95
CA THR A 116 -17.31 2.66 -4.61
C THR A 116 -16.64 1.33 -4.29
N ILE A 117 -15.32 1.39 -4.06
CA ILE A 117 -14.59 0.21 -3.57
C ILE A 117 -14.89 -0.01 -2.09
N ILE A 118 -15.54 -1.12 -1.77
CA ILE A 118 -15.84 -1.55 -0.40
C ILE A 118 -14.59 -2.23 0.17
N GLU A 119 -14.20 -1.86 1.38
CA GLU A 119 -13.09 -2.49 2.10
C GLU A 119 -13.60 -3.30 3.28
N LYS A 120 -13.04 -4.49 3.46
CA LYS A 120 -13.24 -5.35 4.63
C LYS A 120 -11.90 -5.85 5.16
N SER A 121 -11.86 -6.25 6.42
CA SER A 121 -10.65 -6.77 7.05
C SER A 121 -10.99 -7.91 8.01
N SER A 122 -10.17 -8.96 8.01
CA SER A 122 -10.23 -10.02 9.03
C SER A 122 -9.60 -9.59 10.37
N ILE A 123 -8.83 -8.50 10.40
CA ILE A 123 -8.18 -7.99 11.61
C ILE A 123 -9.25 -7.37 12.53
N ILE A 124 -9.42 -7.94 13.72
CA ILE A 124 -10.45 -7.55 14.70
C ILE A 124 -10.33 -6.08 15.14
N THR A 125 -9.11 -5.55 15.17
CA THR A 125 -8.82 -4.16 15.55
C THR A 125 -8.99 -3.16 14.39
N SER A 126 -9.22 -3.64 13.17
CA SER A 126 -9.41 -2.78 12.00
C SER A 126 -10.76 -2.04 12.07
N PRO A 127 -10.82 -0.76 11.68
CA PRO A 127 -12.10 -0.06 11.51
C PRO A 127 -12.97 -0.66 10.39
N TYR A 128 -12.39 -1.51 9.54
CA TYR A 128 -13.08 -2.23 8.47
C TYR A 128 -13.33 -3.71 8.83
N TYR A 129 -13.23 -4.08 10.11
CA TYR A 129 -13.43 -5.45 10.54
C TYR A 129 -14.78 -5.99 10.03
N SER A 130 -14.73 -7.14 9.38
CA SER A 130 -15.91 -7.87 8.93
C SER A 130 -15.69 -9.37 9.14
N PRO A 131 -16.62 -10.08 9.80
CA PRO A 131 -16.47 -11.51 10.07
C PRO A 131 -16.50 -12.38 8.79
N ASP A 132 -16.93 -11.82 7.67
CA ASP A 132 -16.93 -12.46 6.35
C ASP A 132 -15.78 -11.99 5.43
N ALA A 133 -14.79 -11.25 5.97
CA ALA A 133 -13.57 -10.93 5.24
C ALA A 133 -12.73 -12.20 5.01
N ILE A 134 -12.10 -12.29 3.84
CA ILE A 134 -11.28 -13.44 3.44
C ILE A 134 -9.82 -13.23 3.86
N SER A 135 -9.32 -12.00 3.79
CA SER A 135 -7.94 -11.63 4.08
C SER A 135 -7.86 -10.44 5.04
N GLU A 136 -6.63 -10.05 5.41
CA GLU A 136 -6.42 -8.92 6.32
C GLU A 136 -6.83 -7.57 5.70
N GLN A 137 -6.86 -7.48 4.37
CA GLN A 137 -7.52 -6.41 3.65
C GLN A 137 -8.11 -6.91 2.34
N ASP A 138 -9.42 -6.84 2.25
CA ASP A 138 -10.18 -7.13 1.05
C ASP A 138 -10.66 -5.84 0.39
N PHE A 139 -10.61 -5.78 -0.94
CA PHE A 139 -11.40 -4.80 -1.71
C PHE A 139 -12.43 -5.48 -2.60
N TYR A 140 -13.63 -4.91 -2.65
CA TYR A 140 -14.73 -5.38 -3.48
C TYR A 140 -15.28 -4.25 -4.35
N CYS A 141 -15.43 -4.50 -5.64
CA CYS A 141 -16.13 -3.60 -6.56
C CYS A 141 -16.76 -4.38 -7.72
N SER A 142 -17.65 -3.73 -8.47
CA SER A 142 -18.23 -4.28 -9.69
C SER A 142 -18.34 -3.22 -10.78
N TYR A 143 -18.24 -3.64 -12.03
CA TYR A 143 -18.30 -2.78 -13.20
C TYR A 143 -18.76 -3.56 -14.42
N THR A 144 -19.21 -2.86 -15.45
CA THR A 144 -19.78 -3.45 -16.68
C THR A 144 -19.24 -2.79 -17.93
N ASP A 145 -19.38 -3.44 -19.08
CA ASP A 145 -18.96 -2.88 -20.38
C ASP A 145 -20.11 -2.38 -21.26
N TYR A 146 -21.35 -2.45 -20.79
CA TYR A 146 -22.54 -2.22 -21.59
C TYR A 146 -23.51 -1.19 -20.98
N ARG A 147 -23.42 -0.93 -19.67
CA ARG A 147 -24.31 0.03 -19.00
C ARG A 147 -23.73 1.44 -19.06
N ASP A 148 -24.62 2.43 -19.18
CA ASP A 148 -24.31 3.84 -18.95
C ASP A 148 -23.26 4.48 -19.89
N PHE A 149 -23.06 3.91 -21.08
CA PHE A 149 -22.37 4.59 -22.17
C PHE A 149 -23.23 5.73 -22.72
N THR A 150 -22.69 6.95 -22.70
CA THR A 150 -23.32 8.10 -23.38
C THR A 150 -23.17 8.00 -24.89
N THR A 151 -22.06 7.42 -25.34
CA THR A 151 -21.77 7.10 -26.74
C THR A 151 -20.84 5.90 -26.74
N PHE A 152 -21.21 4.83 -27.44
CA PHE A 152 -20.30 3.69 -27.58
C PHE A 152 -19.09 4.07 -28.43
N PRO A 153 -17.88 3.58 -28.09
CA PRO A 153 -16.73 3.79 -28.93
C PRO A 153 -16.95 3.09 -30.30
N PRO A 154 -16.63 3.74 -31.43
CA PRO A 154 -17.04 3.25 -32.76
C PRO A 154 -16.42 1.89 -33.16
N GLU A 155 -15.32 1.50 -32.52
CA GLU A 155 -14.57 0.27 -32.82
C GLU A 155 -14.79 -0.84 -31.78
N HIS A 156 -15.80 -0.69 -30.91
CA HIS A 156 -16.09 -1.63 -29.83
C HIS A 156 -17.59 -1.97 -29.79
N VAL A 157 -17.87 -3.26 -29.59
CA VAL A 157 -19.21 -3.75 -29.28
C VAL A 157 -19.17 -4.28 -27.84
N PRO A 158 -20.06 -3.89 -26.93
CA PRO A 158 -20.07 -4.49 -25.59
C PRO A 158 -20.32 -5.99 -25.62
N LEU A 159 -19.63 -6.77 -24.80
CA LEU A 159 -19.92 -8.20 -24.60
C LEU A 159 -21.21 -8.42 -23.80
N GLY A 160 -21.63 -7.44 -23.00
CA GLY A 160 -22.59 -7.69 -21.92
C GLY A 160 -21.90 -8.29 -20.71
N LEU A 161 -20.63 -7.94 -20.51
CA LEU A 161 -19.79 -8.43 -19.44
C LEU A 161 -20.01 -7.57 -18.20
N ARG A 162 -20.36 -8.23 -17.10
CA ARG A 162 -20.26 -7.66 -15.76
C ARG A 162 -19.14 -8.37 -15.01
N VAL A 163 -18.30 -7.58 -14.35
CA VAL A 163 -17.19 -8.08 -13.55
C VAL A 163 -17.47 -7.81 -12.09
N SER A 164 -17.29 -8.80 -11.24
CA SER A 164 -17.08 -8.60 -9.81
C SER A 164 -15.61 -8.84 -9.49
N GLN A 165 -14.95 -7.85 -8.92
CA GLN A 165 -13.53 -7.88 -8.61
C GLN A 165 -13.35 -7.93 -7.09
N THR A 166 -12.55 -8.89 -6.63
CA THR A 166 -12.11 -9.02 -5.25
C THR A 166 -10.59 -8.99 -5.20
N VAL A 167 -10.02 -8.11 -4.37
CA VAL A 167 -8.57 -8.05 -4.10
C VAL A 167 -8.34 -8.54 -2.68
N LEU A 168 -7.33 -9.39 -2.48
CA LEU A 168 -7.00 -10.03 -1.19
C LEU A 168 -5.53 -9.80 -0.85
N VAL A 169 -5.26 -9.46 0.41
CA VAL A 169 -3.94 -9.07 0.90
C VAL A 169 -3.73 -9.57 2.33
N TRP A 170 -2.53 -10.08 2.60
CA TRP A 170 -2.07 -10.50 3.93
C TRP A 170 -0.75 -9.82 4.27
N SER A 171 -0.43 -9.76 5.55
CA SER A 171 0.87 -9.31 6.08
C SER A 171 1.70 -10.45 6.65
N TYR A 172 1.34 -11.69 6.33
CA TYR A 172 2.05 -12.87 6.83
C TYR A 172 3.43 -12.96 6.17
N PRO A 173 4.50 -13.30 6.92
CA PRO A 173 5.88 -13.21 6.43
C PRO A 173 6.22 -14.00 5.15
N TYR A 174 5.36 -14.94 4.75
CA TYR A 174 5.57 -15.79 3.57
C TYR A 174 4.76 -15.36 2.34
N ILE A 175 3.88 -14.35 2.44
CA ILE A 175 3.00 -13.93 1.33
C ILE A 175 2.68 -12.42 1.33
N ASP A 176 3.35 -11.62 2.15
CA ASP A 176 3.14 -10.17 2.24
C ASP A 176 3.60 -9.40 1.00
N ASP A 177 4.41 -10.01 0.14
CA ASP A 177 4.86 -9.50 -1.16
C ASP A 177 3.87 -9.78 -2.31
N VAL A 178 2.67 -10.29 -2.00
CA VAL A 178 1.67 -10.73 -2.98
C VAL A 178 0.34 -10.00 -2.79
N VAL A 179 -0.28 -9.59 -3.90
CA VAL A 179 -1.67 -9.15 -3.94
C VAL A 179 -2.45 -10.06 -4.88
N ILE A 180 -3.45 -10.78 -4.37
CA ILE A 180 -4.28 -11.68 -5.17
C ILE A 180 -5.52 -10.94 -5.66
N VAL A 181 -5.88 -11.15 -6.92
CA VAL A 181 -7.08 -10.59 -7.54
C VAL A 181 -7.94 -11.71 -8.12
N LYS A 182 -9.19 -11.77 -7.68
CA LYS A 182 -10.23 -12.66 -8.19
C LYS A 182 -11.23 -11.85 -9.00
N PHE A 183 -11.48 -12.29 -10.22
CA PHE A 183 -12.52 -11.78 -11.09
C PHE A 183 -13.62 -12.82 -11.25
N VAL A 184 -14.88 -12.41 -11.12
CA VAL A 184 -16.03 -13.19 -11.57
C VAL A 184 -16.65 -12.47 -12.76
N LEU A 185 -16.60 -13.12 -13.91
CA LEU A 185 -17.02 -12.60 -15.21
C LEU A 185 -18.39 -13.17 -15.54
N TYR A 186 -19.42 -12.34 -15.52
CA TYR A 186 -20.80 -12.74 -15.81
C TYR A 186 -21.18 -12.36 -17.23
N ASN A 187 -21.74 -13.31 -17.97
CA ASN A 187 -22.42 -13.02 -19.22
C ASN A 187 -23.85 -12.54 -18.93
N ASP A 188 -24.07 -11.23 -18.89
CA ASP A 188 -25.41 -10.65 -18.69
C ASP A 188 -26.22 -10.60 -20.02
N GLY A 189 -25.62 -11.00 -21.15
CA GLY A 189 -26.33 -11.35 -22.38
C GLY A 189 -26.52 -10.26 -23.43
N TYR A 190 -25.85 -9.10 -23.32
CA TYR A 190 -25.96 -8.02 -24.32
C TYR A 190 -25.54 -8.50 -25.73
N ALA A 191 -24.41 -9.21 -25.85
CA ALA A 191 -23.94 -9.75 -27.12
C ALA A 191 -24.44 -11.18 -27.41
N GLY A 192 -25.26 -11.77 -26.51
CA GLY A 192 -25.68 -13.17 -26.58
C GLY A 192 -24.73 -14.13 -25.86
N ASP A 193 -24.79 -15.41 -26.20
CA ASP A 193 -23.85 -16.41 -25.69
C ASP A 193 -22.42 -16.11 -26.16
N TRP A 194 -21.44 -16.48 -25.33
CA TRP A 194 -20.03 -16.34 -25.67
C TRP A 194 -19.44 -17.70 -26.05
N ASP A 195 -18.84 -17.77 -27.23
CA ASP A 195 -18.06 -18.92 -27.70
C ASP A 195 -16.57 -18.58 -27.69
N SER A 196 -15.73 -19.58 -27.42
CA SER A 196 -14.28 -19.47 -27.51
C SER A 196 -13.73 -18.29 -26.73
N VAL A 197 -14.04 -18.22 -25.44
CA VAL A 197 -13.68 -17.09 -24.58
C VAL A 197 -12.20 -17.13 -24.22
N TYR A 198 -11.50 -16.02 -24.41
CA TYR A 198 -10.14 -15.80 -23.95
C TYR A 198 -10.14 -14.73 -22.88
N ILE A 199 -9.38 -14.96 -21.81
CA ILE A 199 -9.16 -14.00 -20.73
C ILE A 199 -7.69 -13.67 -20.72
N GLY A 200 -7.36 -12.39 -20.66
CA GLY A 200 -6.00 -11.91 -20.61
C GLY A 200 -5.81 -10.76 -19.65
N PHE A 201 -4.55 -10.48 -19.35
CA PHE A 201 -4.15 -9.35 -18.54
C PHE A 201 -3.08 -8.57 -19.28
N TYR A 202 -3.41 -7.32 -19.59
CA TYR A 202 -2.47 -6.31 -20.06
C TYR A 202 -1.79 -5.71 -18.83
N GLY A 203 -0.46 -5.69 -18.80
CA GLY A 203 0.28 -5.16 -17.65
C GLY A 203 1.53 -4.43 -18.06
N GLU A 204 1.47 -3.10 -18.15
CA GLU A 204 2.64 -2.29 -18.42
C GLU A 204 3.52 -2.20 -17.16
N LEU A 205 4.31 -3.25 -16.96
CA LEU A 205 5.31 -3.34 -15.91
C LEU A 205 6.49 -2.43 -16.25
N ALA A 206 6.92 -1.65 -15.27
CA ALA A 206 8.08 -0.78 -15.37
C ALA A 206 8.62 -0.53 -13.96
N SER A 207 9.84 -0.97 -13.70
CA SER A 207 10.49 -0.78 -12.40
C SER A 207 11.33 0.49 -12.39
N GLY A 208 11.10 1.38 -11.40
CA GLY A 208 12.03 2.48 -11.17
C GLY A 208 11.72 3.31 -9.92
N SER A 209 12.75 3.98 -9.42
CA SER A 209 12.68 4.78 -8.19
C SER A 209 12.21 6.21 -8.46
N ARG A 210 11.18 6.65 -7.74
CA ARG A 210 10.78 8.07 -7.74
C ARG A 210 11.87 8.98 -7.15
N GLU A 211 12.77 8.46 -6.33
CA GLU A 211 13.89 9.26 -5.79
C GLU A 211 14.90 9.63 -6.86
N PHE A 212 15.09 8.75 -7.85
CA PHE A 212 16.01 8.98 -8.95
C PHE A 212 15.32 9.70 -10.13
N TRP A 213 14.16 9.20 -10.57
CA TRP A 213 13.45 9.70 -11.75
C TRP A 213 12.56 10.90 -11.46
N GLY A 214 12.30 11.21 -10.18
CA GLY A 214 11.30 12.19 -9.77
C GLY A 214 9.87 11.70 -9.96
N ASP A 215 8.91 12.58 -9.69
CA ASP A 215 7.49 12.21 -9.71
C ASP A 215 6.86 12.16 -11.11
N ASN A 216 7.56 12.66 -12.13
CA ASN A 216 7.07 12.71 -13.51
C ASN A 216 7.95 11.87 -14.43
N PHE A 217 7.78 10.54 -14.34
CA PHE A 217 8.50 9.55 -15.15
C PHE A 217 8.40 9.82 -16.67
N GLY A 218 7.30 10.43 -17.15
CA GLY A 218 7.13 10.75 -18.57
C GLY A 218 8.09 11.81 -19.12
N THR A 219 8.82 12.51 -18.24
CA THR A 219 9.84 13.50 -18.64
C THR A 219 11.26 12.95 -18.63
N THR A 220 11.42 11.66 -18.34
CA THR A 220 12.72 11.00 -18.19
C THR A 220 12.81 9.78 -19.12
N PRO A 221 14.00 9.19 -19.34
CA PRO A 221 14.13 7.94 -20.09
C PRO A 221 13.69 6.70 -19.28
N TYR A 222 12.92 6.85 -18.20
CA TYR A 222 12.45 5.75 -17.34
C TYR A 222 11.95 4.51 -18.12
N TYR A 223 11.11 4.72 -19.12
CA TYR A 223 10.56 3.65 -19.95
C TYR A 223 11.58 2.98 -20.87
N GLN A 224 12.86 3.38 -20.87
CA GLN A 224 13.94 2.79 -21.67
C GLN A 224 14.74 1.72 -20.92
N HIS A 225 14.40 1.50 -19.64
CA HIS A 225 15.20 0.71 -18.72
C HIS A 225 14.53 -0.56 -18.22
N LYS A 226 13.40 -1.00 -18.80
CA LYS A 226 12.73 -2.26 -18.43
C LYS A 226 13.28 -3.46 -19.21
N ARG A 227 13.27 -4.63 -18.56
CA ARG A 227 13.53 -5.94 -19.17
C ARG A 227 12.41 -6.88 -18.80
N LEU A 228 11.81 -7.51 -19.80
CA LEU A 228 10.54 -8.23 -19.68
C LEU A 228 10.74 -9.71 -19.99
N PHE A 229 10.15 -10.56 -19.16
CA PHE A 229 10.30 -12.01 -19.22
C PHE A 229 8.97 -12.72 -19.02
N TYR A 230 8.84 -13.91 -19.61
CA TYR A 230 7.72 -14.80 -19.39
C TYR A 230 8.18 -16.24 -19.09
N ASP A 231 7.86 -16.72 -17.89
CA ASP A 231 7.98 -18.12 -17.51
C ASP A 231 6.65 -18.86 -17.75
N PRO A 232 6.57 -19.72 -18.78
CA PRO A 232 5.36 -20.48 -19.08
C PRO A 232 5.04 -21.56 -18.05
N SER A 233 6.03 -22.05 -17.29
CA SER A 233 5.82 -23.11 -16.29
C SER A 233 5.01 -22.63 -15.10
N ASN A 234 5.09 -21.33 -14.81
CA ASN A 234 4.40 -20.67 -13.72
C ASN A 234 3.32 -19.70 -14.18
N TYR A 235 3.09 -19.55 -15.48
CA TYR A 235 2.22 -18.51 -16.05
C TYR A 235 2.54 -17.12 -15.48
N LEU A 236 3.84 -16.83 -15.37
CA LEU A 236 4.38 -15.66 -14.67
C LEU A 236 5.05 -14.72 -15.66
N VAL A 237 4.55 -13.50 -15.76
CA VAL A 237 5.20 -12.40 -16.50
C VAL A 237 5.86 -11.49 -15.48
N TYR A 238 7.14 -11.21 -15.66
CA TYR A 238 7.90 -10.40 -14.73
C TYR A 238 8.83 -9.44 -15.43
N GLU A 239 9.16 -8.37 -14.73
CA GLU A 239 9.99 -7.28 -15.21
C GLU A 239 11.06 -6.92 -14.17
N ARG A 240 12.21 -6.48 -14.65
CA ARG A 240 13.22 -5.80 -13.84
C ARG A 240 13.79 -4.58 -14.56
N ASN A 241 14.27 -3.62 -13.77
CA ASN A 241 15.10 -2.54 -14.24
C ASN A 241 16.46 -3.09 -14.74
N ASP A 242 17.06 -2.42 -15.73
CA ASP A 242 18.39 -2.75 -16.27
C ASP A 242 19.56 -2.34 -15.36
N GLY A 243 19.26 -1.65 -14.26
CA GLY A 243 20.21 -1.21 -13.24
C GLY A 243 20.58 0.28 -13.34
N TYR A 244 20.01 1.03 -14.29
CA TYR A 244 20.41 2.42 -14.53
C TYR A 244 20.25 3.35 -13.31
N ASP A 245 19.15 3.22 -12.57
CA ASP A 245 18.91 4.06 -11.37
C ASP A 245 19.59 3.54 -10.09
N ASN A 246 20.15 2.31 -10.12
CA ASN A 246 20.78 1.61 -8.99
C ASN A 246 19.92 1.44 -7.72
N LEU A 247 18.65 1.85 -7.73
CA LEU A 247 17.76 1.87 -6.57
C LEU A 247 16.62 0.86 -6.73
N ALA A 248 16.05 0.74 -7.93
CA ALA A 248 14.93 -0.15 -8.23
C ALA A 248 15.36 -1.61 -8.46
N ILE A 249 16.14 -2.15 -7.52
CA ILE A 249 16.59 -3.54 -7.53
C ILE A 249 15.39 -4.47 -7.28
N GLY A 250 15.42 -5.66 -7.88
CA GLY A 250 14.36 -6.66 -7.75
C GLY A 250 13.36 -6.62 -8.91
N TYR A 251 12.20 -7.23 -8.68
CA TYR A 251 11.26 -7.61 -9.72
C TYR A 251 9.83 -7.21 -9.36
N GLY A 252 9.07 -6.81 -10.38
CA GLY A 252 7.61 -6.72 -10.33
C GLY A 252 7.00 -7.69 -11.33
N ALA A 253 5.91 -8.35 -10.98
CA ALA A 253 5.31 -9.38 -11.81
C ALA A 253 3.80 -9.49 -11.66
N PHE A 254 3.18 -10.18 -12.61
CA PHE A 254 1.85 -10.76 -12.46
C PHE A 254 1.83 -12.23 -12.88
N LYS A 255 0.97 -13.02 -12.23
CA LYS A 255 0.85 -14.47 -12.40
C LYS A 255 -0.59 -14.90 -12.54
N PHE A 256 -0.90 -15.80 -13.47
CA PHE A 256 -2.21 -16.47 -13.51
C PHE A 256 -2.20 -17.67 -12.56
N LEU A 257 -3.16 -17.72 -11.62
CA LEU A 257 -3.20 -18.77 -10.58
C LEU A 257 -4.16 -19.91 -10.95
N GLY A 258 -5.26 -19.57 -11.61
CA GLY A 258 -6.22 -20.57 -12.07
C GLY A 258 -7.59 -19.99 -12.43
N MET A 259 -8.48 -20.89 -12.83
CA MET A 259 -9.82 -20.54 -13.28
C MET A 259 -10.84 -21.62 -12.91
N TYR A 260 -12.09 -21.19 -12.70
CA TYR A 260 -13.24 -22.06 -12.55
C TYR A 260 -14.31 -21.70 -13.58
N TYR A 261 -14.92 -22.73 -14.17
CA TYR A 261 -16.09 -22.61 -15.03
C TYR A 261 -17.09 -23.69 -14.63
N ASN A 262 -18.37 -23.34 -14.48
CA ASN A 262 -19.41 -24.24 -13.94
C ASN A 262 -19.02 -24.91 -12.61
N ASN A 263 -18.38 -24.14 -11.71
CA ASN A 263 -17.85 -24.61 -10.42
C ASN A 263 -16.79 -25.73 -10.51
N GLN A 264 -16.23 -25.97 -11.70
CA GLN A 264 -15.13 -26.92 -11.89
C GLN A 264 -13.84 -26.17 -12.19
N ARG A 265 -12.73 -26.61 -11.56
CA ARG A 265 -11.41 -26.08 -11.85
C ARG A 265 -11.04 -26.45 -13.29
N VAL A 266 -10.58 -25.47 -14.06
CA VAL A 266 -10.08 -25.70 -15.41
C VAL A 266 -8.57 -25.47 -15.43
N SER A 267 -7.82 -26.46 -15.94
CA SER A 267 -6.36 -26.34 -16.06
C SER A 267 -6.00 -25.56 -17.32
N PHE A 268 -5.07 -24.61 -17.17
CA PHE A 268 -4.48 -23.88 -18.30
C PHE A 268 -3.68 -24.78 -19.23
N ASP A 269 -3.20 -25.95 -18.78
CA ASP A 269 -2.50 -26.91 -19.63
C ASP A 269 -3.39 -27.48 -20.75
N THR A 270 -4.72 -27.41 -20.56
CA THR A 270 -5.71 -27.81 -21.56
C THR A 270 -6.08 -26.68 -22.52
N MET A 271 -5.51 -25.49 -22.32
CA MET A 271 -5.84 -24.26 -23.01
C MET A 271 -4.66 -23.79 -23.85
N ARG A 272 -4.98 -23.00 -24.86
CA ARG A 272 -4.04 -22.17 -25.58
C ARG A 272 -3.66 -20.98 -24.71
N VAL A 273 -2.36 -20.75 -24.58
CA VAL A 273 -1.80 -19.59 -23.92
C VAL A 273 -1.05 -18.75 -24.94
N SER A 274 -1.36 -17.46 -24.97
CA SER A 274 -0.72 -16.50 -25.86
C SER A 274 0.02 -15.46 -25.01
N TYR A 275 1.33 -15.36 -25.21
CA TYR A 275 2.16 -14.31 -24.61
C TYR A 275 2.65 -13.39 -25.71
N ASN A 276 2.14 -12.17 -25.69
CA ASN A 276 2.44 -11.16 -26.69
C ASN A 276 2.97 -9.90 -26.00
N TRP A 277 3.83 -9.15 -26.67
CA TRP A 277 4.12 -7.77 -26.29
C TRP A 277 4.30 -6.89 -27.52
N TRP A 278 4.14 -5.58 -27.32
CA TRP A 278 4.29 -4.59 -28.39
C TRP A 278 4.95 -3.30 -27.90
N THR A 279 5.32 -2.42 -28.83
CA THR A 279 5.88 -1.11 -28.51
C THR A 279 4.76 -0.12 -28.20
N TRP A 280 5.02 0.84 -27.32
CA TRP A 280 4.09 1.92 -27.01
C TRP A 280 3.46 2.56 -28.26
N ARG A 281 2.12 2.62 -28.29
CA ARG A 281 1.23 3.12 -29.36
C ARG A 281 0.90 2.15 -30.49
N ASP A 282 1.33 0.90 -30.41
CA ASP A 282 0.94 -0.13 -31.36
C ASP A 282 -0.46 -0.73 -31.08
N MET A 283 -0.94 -0.70 -29.82
CA MET A 283 -2.25 -1.27 -29.41
C MET A 283 -3.21 -0.28 -28.78
N ARG A 284 -3.41 0.85 -29.46
CA ARG A 284 -4.28 1.92 -28.96
C ARG A 284 -5.74 1.50 -28.91
N GLY A 285 -6.54 2.33 -28.25
CA GLY A 285 -8.00 2.19 -28.23
C GLY A 285 -8.64 2.04 -29.62
N THR A 286 -8.03 2.63 -30.65
CA THR A 286 -8.51 2.57 -32.05
C THR A 286 -8.29 1.22 -32.73
N VAL A 287 -7.54 0.28 -32.12
CA VAL A 287 -7.35 -1.05 -32.68
C VAL A 287 -8.65 -1.85 -32.57
N PRO A 288 -9.20 -2.41 -33.67
CA PRO A 288 -10.48 -3.12 -33.64
C PRO A 288 -10.45 -4.42 -32.83
N ASP A 289 -11.59 -4.78 -32.26
CA ASP A 289 -11.77 -5.99 -31.45
C ASP A 289 -11.38 -7.28 -32.19
N THR A 290 -11.59 -7.35 -33.51
CA THR A 290 -11.16 -8.50 -34.33
C THR A 290 -9.65 -8.75 -34.28
N THR A 291 -8.86 -7.68 -34.22
CA THR A 291 -7.40 -7.75 -34.10
C THR A 291 -7.00 -8.12 -32.67
N ARG A 292 -7.62 -7.48 -31.67
CA ARG A 292 -7.38 -7.80 -30.25
C ARG A 292 -7.66 -9.28 -29.96
N TYR A 293 -8.81 -9.79 -30.44
CA TYR A 293 -9.21 -11.17 -30.25
C TYR A 293 -8.21 -12.13 -30.89
N ARG A 294 -7.71 -11.81 -32.09
CA ARG A 294 -6.69 -12.63 -32.77
C ARG A 294 -5.41 -12.74 -31.94
N ILE A 295 -5.01 -11.67 -31.27
CA ILE A 295 -3.78 -11.63 -30.47
C ILE A 295 -3.94 -12.40 -29.17
N MET A 296 -5.11 -12.29 -28.53
CA MET A 296 -5.43 -13.13 -27.37
C MET A 296 -5.45 -14.63 -27.72
N SER A 297 -5.78 -14.98 -28.97
CA SER A 297 -6.03 -16.37 -29.40
C SER A 297 -4.96 -16.99 -30.31
N ASN A 298 -3.85 -16.28 -30.62
CA ASN A 298 -2.86 -16.78 -31.57
C ASN A 298 -2.06 -17.99 -31.04
N GLY A 299 -1.87 -18.09 -29.72
CA GLY A 299 -1.03 -19.13 -29.10
C GLY A 299 0.47 -18.91 -29.33
N GLU A 300 0.85 -17.68 -29.70
CA GLU A 300 2.24 -17.32 -29.94
C GLU A 300 2.91 -16.93 -28.62
N ARG A 301 4.25 -17.08 -28.59
CA ARG A 301 5.11 -16.61 -27.49
C ARG A 301 6.14 -15.67 -28.08
N ASP A 302 5.98 -14.39 -27.80
CA ASP A 302 7.02 -13.41 -28.10
C ASP A 302 8.28 -13.66 -27.26
N PRO A 303 9.46 -13.31 -27.79
CA PRO A 303 10.72 -13.53 -27.09
C PRO A 303 10.82 -12.66 -25.83
N ASP A 304 11.63 -13.10 -24.87
CA ASP A 304 11.98 -12.27 -23.72
C ASP A 304 12.80 -11.05 -24.18
N VAL A 305 12.60 -9.91 -23.52
CA VAL A 305 13.33 -8.66 -23.77
C VAL A 305 14.39 -8.50 -22.69
N ASP A 306 15.45 -9.29 -22.81
CA ASP A 306 16.63 -9.24 -21.96
C ASP A 306 17.70 -8.26 -22.52
N ASP A 307 18.84 -8.16 -21.83
CA ASP A 307 19.92 -7.27 -22.26
C ASP A 307 20.50 -7.64 -23.63
N ASN A 308 20.51 -8.93 -24.00
CA ASN A 308 20.98 -9.39 -25.30
C ASN A 308 19.99 -9.06 -26.42
N TYR A 309 18.68 -9.18 -26.16
CA TYR A 309 17.64 -8.71 -27.06
C TYR A 309 17.84 -7.23 -27.37
N VAL A 310 17.97 -6.39 -26.33
CA VAL A 310 18.11 -4.94 -26.48
C VAL A 310 19.40 -4.59 -27.23
N TYR A 311 20.51 -5.27 -26.94
CA TYR A 311 21.78 -5.05 -27.65
C TYR A 311 21.69 -5.39 -29.15
N THR A 312 20.99 -6.47 -29.51
CA THR A 312 20.97 -6.99 -30.89
C THR A 312 19.84 -6.42 -31.76
N ARG A 313 18.73 -5.99 -31.15
CA ARG A 313 17.51 -5.56 -31.86
C ARG A 313 17.08 -4.13 -31.54
N GLY A 314 17.74 -3.48 -30.59
CA GLY A 314 17.32 -2.20 -30.06
C GLY A 314 16.23 -2.34 -29.00
N TYR A 315 15.95 -1.24 -28.32
CA TYR A 315 15.02 -1.21 -27.20
C TYR A 315 13.56 -1.01 -27.68
N PRO A 316 12.62 -1.94 -27.38
CA PRO A 316 11.28 -1.88 -27.94
C PRO A 316 10.20 -1.31 -26.99
N ASP A 317 10.54 -0.88 -25.77
CA ASP A 317 9.55 -0.44 -24.76
C ASP A 317 8.39 -1.44 -24.58
N PRO A 318 8.69 -2.72 -24.26
CA PRO A 318 7.71 -3.80 -24.41
C PRO A 318 6.57 -3.72 -23.41
N ILE A 319 5.34 -3.93 -23.88
CA ILE A 319 4.13 -3.96 -23.05
C ILE A 319 3.47 -5.34 -23.17
N PRO A 320 3.47 -6.17 -22.11
CA PRO A 320 2.97 -7.54 -22.18
C PRO A 320 1.44 -7.64 -22.11
N LEU A 321 0.93 -8.64 -22.83
CA LEU A 321 -0.37 -9.25 -22.67
C LEU A 321 -0.19 -10.77 -22.56
N LEU A 322 -0.55 -11.34 -21.41
CA LEU A 322 -0.72 -12.77 -21.27
C LEU A 322 -2.21 -13.10 -21.39
N SER A 323 -2.56 -14.16 -22.12
CA SER A 323 -3.96 -14.58 -22.27
C SER A 323 -4.09 -16.09 -22.37
N VAL A 324 -5.23 -16.60 -21.92
CA VAL A 324 -5.54 -18.04 -21.86
C VAL A 324 -6.97 -18.30 -22.30
N GLY A 325 -7.18 -19.39 -23.05
CA GLY A 325 -8.46 -19.83 -23.57
C GLY A 325 -8.27 -20.93 -24.63
N PRO A 326 -9.29 -21.33 -25.40
CA PRO A 326 -10.66 -20.89 -25.27
C PRO A 326 -11.39 -21.62 -24.12
N ILE A 327 -12.25 -20.91 -23.42
CA ILE A 327 -13.39 -21.54 -22.74
C ILE A 327 -14.47 -21.75 -23.81
N PRO A 328 -14.94 -22.99 -24.05
CA PRO A 328 -15.70 -23.30 -25.25
C PRO A 328 -17.00 -22.51 -25.40
N HIS A 329 -17.81 -22.45 -24.35
CA HIS A 329 -19.12 -21.81 -24.38
C HIS A 329 -19.47 -21.25 -23.02
N VAL A 330 -20.09 -20.08 -22.96
CA VAL A 330 -20.61 -19.45 -21.73
C VAL A 330 -22.00 -18.90 -22.04
N ASN A 331 -23.03 -19.54 -21.48
CA ASN A 331 -24.40 -19.12 -21.73
C ASN A 331 -24.69 -17.78 -21.05
N ILE A 332 -25.70 -17.08 -21.54
CA ILE A 332 -26.30 -15.96 -20.81
C ILE A 332 -26.69 -16.43 -19.39
N GLY A 333 -26.24 -15.68 -18.38
CA GLY A 333 -26.45 -15.96 -16.96
C GLY A 333 -25.34 -16.77 -16.30
N ASP A 334 -24.46 -17.42 -17.08
CA ASP A 334 -23.31 -18.16 -16.54
C ASP A 334 -22.16 -17.21 -16.17
N SER A 335 -21.19 -17.75 -15.44
CA SER A 335 -19.98 -17.00 -15.07
C SER A 335 -18.71 -17.84 -15.10
N ILE A 336 -17.59 -17.12 -15.23
CA ILE A 336 -16.24 -17.65 -15.11
C ILE A 336 -15.56 -16.98 -13.93
N VAL A 337 -14.87 -17.75 -13.09
CA VAL A 337 -13.99 -17.21 -12.04
C VAL A 337 -12.57 -17.28 -12.54
N PHE A 338 -11.90 -16.15 -12.68
CA PHE A 338 -10.48 -16.08 -13.05
C PHE A 338 -9.68 -15.45 -11.92
N VAL A 339 -8.54 -16.05 -11.55
CA VAL A 339 -7.72 -15.57 -10.43
C VAL A 339 -6.28 -15.38 -10.87
N MET A 340 -5.72 -14.24 -10.51
CA MET A 340 -4.33 -13.87 -10.74
C MET A 340 -3.71 -13.25 -9.48
N ALA A 341 -2.41 -13.03 -9.49
CA ALA A 341 -1.70 -12.29 -8.46
C ALA A 341 -0.72 -11.29 -9.07
N PHE A 342 -0.51 -10.17 -8.37
CA PHE A 342 0.70 -9.36 -8.50
C PHE A 342 1.72 -9.87 -7.48
N VAL A 343 2.99 -9.95 -7.89
CA VAL A 343 4.06 -10.56 -7.10
C VAL A 343 5.29 -9.65 -7.14
N GLY A 344 5.81 -9.33 -5.95
CA GLY A 344 7.12 -8.69 -5.78
C GLY A 344 8.22 -9.72 -5.50
N GLY A 345 9.46 -9.40 -5.86
CA GLY A 345 10.62 -10.16 -5.42
C GLY A 345 11.85 -9.26 -5.31
N THR A 346 12.61 -9.35 -4.22
CA THR A 346 13.87 -8.59 -4.04
C THR A 346 14.97 -9.11 -4.98
N ASP A 347 14.92 -10.40 -5.29
CA ASP A 347 15.67 -11.05 -6.35
C ASP A 347 14.79 -12.09 -7.08
N LEU A 348 15.37 -12.82 -8.02
CA LEU A 348 14.63 -13.78 -8.83
C LEU A 348 14.19 -15.01 -8.01
N GLN A 349 14.97 -15.42 -7.01
CA GLN A 349 14.61 -16.54 -6.15
C GLN A 349 13.41 -16.17 -5.28
N ALA A 350 13.46 -15.01 -4.61
CA ALA A 350 12.36 -14.49 -3.82
C ALA A 350 11.09 -14.32 -4.67
N LEU A 351 11.21 -13.85 -5.92
CA LEU A 351 10.08 -13.74 -6.83
C LEU A 351 9.39 -15.10 -7.06
N TYR A 352 10.15 -16.15 -7.33
CA TYR A 352 9.59 -17.50 -7.55
C TYR A 352 9.01 -18.10 -6.26
N GLU A 353 9.63 -17.86 -5.11
CA GLU A 353 9.10 -18.27 -3.80
C GLU A 353 7.76 -17.60 -3.51
N ASN A 354 7.67 -16.28 -3.69
CA ASN A 354 6.43 -15.50 -3.52
C ASN A 354 5.36 -15.93 -4.55
N ALA A 355 5.73 -16.17 -5.80
CA ALA A 355 4.83 -16.69 -6.82
C ALA A 355 4.33 -18.12 -6.52
N SER A 356 5.13 -18.92 -5.81
CA SER A 356 4.72 -20.25 -5.31
C SER A 356 3.72 -20.12 -4.16
N TRP A 357 3.94 -19.20 -3.23
CA TRP A 357 3.00 -18.92 -2.14
C TRP A 357 1.66 -18.39 -2.64
N ALA A 358 1.65 -17.52 -3.66
CA ALA A 358 0.42 -17.10 -4.33
C ALA A 358 -0.37 -18.30 -4.89
N GLN A 359 0.32 -19.28 -5.50
CA GLN A 359 -0.30 -20.50 -6.01
C GLN A 359 -0.88 -21.36 -4.88
N LYS A 360 -0.13 -21.56 -3.80
CA LYS A 360 -0.59 -22.31 -2.61
C LYS A 360 -1.82 -21.66 -1.98
N ALA A 361 -1.85 -20.33 -1.87
CA ALA A 361 -2.99 -19.60 -1.34
C ALA A 361 -4.24 -19.83 -2.19
N PHE A 362 -4.12 -19.80 -3.52
CA PHE A 362 -5.23 -20.14 -4.41
C PHE A 362 -5.71 -21.59 -4.24
N GLU A 363 -4.79 -22.54 -4.12
CA GLU A 363 -5.11 -23.97 -3.94
C GLU A 363 -5.73 -24.28 -2.57
N ALA A 364 -5.38 -23.50 -1.55
CA ALA A 364 -5.97 -23.55 -0.22
C ALA A 364 -7.30 -22.76 -0.09
N ASN A 365 -7.86 -22.27 -1.21
CA ASN A 365 -9.05 -21.41 -1.22
C ASN A 365 -8.89 -20.16 -0.33
N PHE A 366 -7.68 -19.62 -0.27
CA PHE A 366 -7.30 -18.43 0.49
C PHE A 366 -7.40 -18.58 2.01
N ILE A 367 -7.53 -19.81 2.51
CA ILE A 367 -7.45 -20.13 3.93
C ILE A 367 -5.99 -20.45 4.25
N LEU A 368 -5.35 -19.53 4.94
CA LEU A 368 -3.91 -19.54 5.20
C LEU A 368 -3.62 -19.63 6.71
N PRO A 369 -2.54 -20.34 7.12
CA PRO A 369 -2.04 -20.27 8.49
C PRO A 369 -1.68 -18.83 8.85
N ALA A 370 -2.30 -18.28 9.88
CA ALA A 370 -2.13 -16.89 10.26
C ALA A 370 -1.37 -16.79 11.59
N PRO A 371 -0.39 -15.89 11.73
CA PRO A 371 0.16 -15.56 13.04
C PRO A 371 -0.93 -14.93 13.93
N PRO A 372 -0.72 -14.87 15.26
CA PRO A 372 -1.59 -14.13 16.15
C PRO A 372 -1.57 -12.65 15.75
N PRO A 373 -2.71 -11.94 15.76
CA PRO A 373 -2.78 -10.56 15.29
C PRO A 373 -1.93 -9.65 16.18
N SER A 374 -1.35 -8.56 15.64
CA SER A 374 -0.64 -7.58 16.47
C SER A 374 -1.56 -6.96 17.54
N PRO A 375 -1.06 -6.70 18.77
CA PRO A 375 -1.83 -6.00 19.79
C PRO A 375 -2.07 -4.54 19.39
N ASN A 376 -3.08 -3.90 19.99
CA ASN A 376 -3.16 -2.44 19.92
C ASN A 376 -1.97 -1.85 20.68
N LEU A 377 -1.31 -0.85 20.08
CA LEU A 377 -0.10 -0.25 20.63
C LEU A 377 -0.27 1.26 20.82
N VAL A 378 0.09 1.73 22.02
CA VAL A 378 0.27 3.14 22.32
C VAL A 378 1.70 3.37 22.81
N ALA A 379 2.35 4.40 22.28
CA ALA A 379 3.69 4.79 22.72
C ALA A 379 3.69 6.24 23.22
N ILE A 380 4.10 6.43 24.47
CA ILE A 380 4.15 7.73 25.13
C ILE A 380 5.61 8.18 25.22
N PRO A 381 6.01 9.27 24.54
CA PRO A 381 7.34 9.85 24.68
C PRO A 381 7.52 10.51 26.05
N ASP A 382 8.73 10.41 26.59
CA ASP A 382 9.17 11.08 27.80
C ASP A 382 10.68 11.41 27.66
N ASN A 383 11.24 12.10 28.65
CA ASN A 383 12.63 12.50 28.65
C ASN A 383 13.55 11.28 28.63
N ARG A 384 14.21 11.05 27.49
CA ARG A 384 15.11 9.92 27.20
C ARG A 384 14.47 8.55 27.41
N LYS A 385 13.15 8.48 27.28
CA LYS A 385 12.37 7.27 27.50
C LYS A 385 11.16 7.23 26.56
N VAL A 386 10.77 6.04 26.14
CA VAL A 386 9.43 5.80 25.58
C VAL A 386 8.76 4.71 26.40
N THR A 387 7.52 4.97 26.82
CA THR A 387 6.69 3.96 27.50
C THR A 387 5.69 3.40 26.50
N LEU A 388 5.75 2.09 26.26
CA LEU A 388 4.83 1.36 25.41
C LEU A 388 3.74 0.73 26.27
N TYR A 389 2.49 0.91 25.88
CA TYR A 389 1.34 0.19 26.38
C TYR A 389 0.73 -0.63 25.25
N PHE A 390 0.49 -1.92 25.49
CA PHE A 390 -0.17 -2.77 24.50
C PHE A 390 -1.14 -3.76 25.15
N ASP A 391 -2.26 -4.03 24.47
CA ASP A 391 -3.29 -4.92 24.99
C ASP A 391 -2.95 -6.40 24.80
N ASN A 392 -3.84 -7.26 25.31
CA ASN A 392 -3.67 -8.71 25.28
C ASN A 392 -4.69 -9.41 24.37
N ILE A 393 -5.25 -8.70 23.39
CA ILE A 393 -6.13 -9.31 22.38
C ILE A 393 -5.46 -10.52 21.69
N PRO A 394 -4.16 -10.50 21.34
CA PRO A 394 -3.52 -11.59 20.59
C PRO A 394 -3.56 -12.93 21.31
N GLU A 395 -3.53 -12.92 22.66
CA GLU A 395 -3.56 -14.13 23.49
C GLU A 395 -4.82 -14.99 23.32
N PHE A 396 -5.90 -14.42 22.77
CA PHE A 396 -7.17 -15.10 22.57
C PHE A 396 -7.44 -15.47 21.12
N ALA A 397 -6.52 -15.14 20.21
CA ALA A 397 -6.63 -15.45 18.79
C ALA A 397 -6.54 -16.96 18.53
N ARG A 398 -7.22 -17.38 17.46
CA ARG A 398 -7.17 -18.75 16.93
C ARG A 398 -6.76 -18.65 15.47
N ASP A 399 -5.86 -19.53 15.05
CA ASP A 399 -5.46 -19.63 13.66
C ASP A 399 -6.67 -20.07 12.80
N PRO A 400 -6.93 -19.48 11.62
CA PRO A 400 -7.87 -20.05 10.66
C PRO A 400 -7.55 -21.50 10.27
N PHE A 401 -6.28 -21.93 10.31
CA PHE A 401 -5.84 -23.26 9.92
C PHE A 401 -4.57 -23.72 10.68
N PRO A 402 -4.69 -24.58 11.73
CA PRO A 402 -5.87 -25.31 12.18
C PRO A 402 -6.70 -24.59 13.27
N PRO A 403 -8.04 -24.55 13.17
CA PRO A 403 -8.92 -23.68 13.99
C PRO A 403 -9.06 -24.02 15.49
N HIS A 404 -8.43 -25.11 15.93
CA HIS A 404 -8.64 -25.65 17.27
C HIS A 404 -7.57 -25.26 18.28
N LEU A 405 -6.44 -24.69 17.85
CA LEU A 405 -5.35 -24.27 18.73
C LEU A 405 -5.38 -22.76 18.96
N ARG A 406 -5.06 -22.34 20.18
CA ARG A 406 -4.70 -20.94 20.42
C ARG A 406 -3.26 -20.76 19.95
N ASP A 407 -3.10 -19.76 19.12
CA ASP A 407 -1.90 -19.60 18.31
C ASP A 407 -0.84 -18.74 19.01
N PHE A 408 -1.14 -18.14 20.17
CA PHE A 408 -0.25 -17.16 20.79
C PHE A 408 0.81 -17.78 21.70
N GLU A 409 2.09 -17.51 21.43
CA GLU A 409 3.23 -17.84 22.29
C GLU A 409 3.77 -16.62 23.05
N GLY A 410 4.02 -15.51 22.36
CA GLY A 410 4.70 -14.38 22.96
C GLY A 410 4.63 -13.07 22.19
N TYR A 411 5.29 -12.05 22.74
CA TYR A 411 5.43 -10.73 22.14
C TYR A 411 6.89 -10.40 21.84
N ARG A 412 7.14 -9.74 20.72
CA ARG A 412 8.42 -9.10 20.40
C ARG A 412 8.25 -7.60 20.25
N ILE A 413 9.15 -6.85 20.88
CA ILE A 413 9.15 -5.38 20.81
C ILE A 413 10.33 -4.95 19.95
N TYR A 414 10.04 -4.18 18.91
CA TYR A 414 11.03 -3.66 17.99
C TYR A 414 11.12 -2.15 18.05
N ARG A 415 12.32 -1.64 17.78
CA ARG A 415 12.60 -0.21 17.60
C ARG A 415 13.45 0.03 16.37
N GLY A 416 13.02 0.94 15.50
CA GLY A 416 13.77 1.47 14.36
C GLY A 416 13.95 2.98 14.40
N THR A 417 14.82 3.52 13.53
CA THR A 417 15.00 4.98 13.35
C THR A 417 14.47 5.50 12.01
N THR A 418 14.01 4.56 11.18
CA THR A 418 13.35 4.80 9.90
C THR A 418 12.03 4.04 9.90
N TYR A 419 11.14 4.43 9.00
CA TYR A 419 9.85 3.78 8.79
C TYR A 419 9.96 2.51 7.92
N ASN A 420 11.12 2.31 7.27
CA ASN A 420 11.41 1.12 6.50
C ASN A 420 11.86 0.01 7.46
N ILE A 421 11.04 -1.01 7.63
CA ILE A 421 11.27 -2.11 8.58
C ILE A 421 12.46 -3.01 8.22
N GLU A 422 12.88 -2.98 6.95
CA GLU A 422 14.05 -3.73 6.45
C GLU A 422 15.38 -3.00 6.71
N ASP A 423 15.32 -1.75 7.18
CA ASP A 423 16.53 -1.00 7.51
C ASP A 423 17.22 -1.58 8.75
N THR A 424 18.56 -1.66 8.69
CA THR A 424 19.40 -2.20 9.78
C THR A 424 19.27 -1.47 11.12
N SER A 425 18.61 -0.30 11.17
CA SER A 425 18.29 0.37 12.43
C SER A 425 17.19 -0.30 13.23
N TRP A 426 16.35 -1.14 12.62
CA TRP A 426 15.34 -1.93 13.32
C TRP A 426 16.00 -3.04 14.14
N LYS A 427 15.69 -3.07 15.44
CA LYS A 427 16.27 -4.01 16.40
C LYS A 427 15.21 -4.51 17.35
N LEU A 428 15.32 -5.80 17.71
CA LEU A 428 14.59 -6.39 18.83
C LEU A 428 15.12 -5.74 20.13
N VAL A 429 14.24 -5.08 20.88
CA VAL A 429 14.58 -4.46 22.16
C VAL A 429 14.13 -5.29 23.36
N ALA A 430 13.09 -6.10 23.19
CA ALA A 430 12.64 -7.07 24.17
C ALA A 430 11.85 -8.19 23.50
N GLU A 431 11.88 -9.36 24.12
CA GLU A 431 11.05 -10.52 23.79
C GLU A 431 10.46 -11.03 25.09
N PHE A 432 9.19 -11.40 25.03
CA PHE A 432 8.43 -11.99 26.12
C PHE A 432 7.65 -13.18 25.59
N ASP A 433 7.50 -14.20 26.39
CA ASP A 433 6.93 -15.49 26.02
C ASP A 433 6.28 -16.13 27.24
N LYS A 434 5.38 -17.07 26.97
CA LYS A 434 4.64 -17.76 28.02
C LYS A 434 5.57 -18.65 28.83
N THR A 435 5.18 -18.85 30.08
CA THR A 435 5.79 -19.81 30.99
C THR A 435 4.82 -20.98 31.21
N PRO A 436 5.32 -22.17 31.63
CA PRO A 436 4.44 -23.29 32.00
C PRO A 436 3.43 -22.97 33.12
N ASP A 437 3.67 -21.91 33.90
CA ASP A 437 2.79 -21.44 34.98
C ASP A 437 1.72 -20.46 34.49
N ASP A 438 1.71 -20.07 33.21
CA ASP A 438 0.72 -19.17 32.66
C ASP A 438 -0.68 -19.82 32.60
N SER A 439 -1.69 -19.06 33.01
CA SER A 439 -3.08 -19.55 33.15
C SER A 439 -3.77 -19.95 31.84
N ILE A 440 -3.13 -19.74 30.69
CA ILE A 440 -3.63 -20.04 29.35
C ILE A 440 -3.07 -21.41 28.94
N ALA A 441 -3.76 -22.47 29.37
CA ALA A 441 -3.30 -23.87 29.36
C ALA A 441 -3.40 -24.59 28.00
N ASP A 442 -3.36 -23.87 26.88
CA ASP A 442 -3.66 -24.41 25.55
C ASP A 442 -2.60 -24.10 24.48
N VAL A 443 -1.34 -23.88 24.88
CA VAL A 443 -0.21 -23.60 23.97
C VAL A 443 0.98 -24.51 24.30
N ASP A 444 1.72 -24.90 23.27
CA ASP A 444 2.95 -25.68 23.39
C ASP A 444 4.13 -24.81 23.86
N HIS A 445 4.58 -24.95 25.11
CA HIS A 445 5.70 -24.18 25.68
C HIS A 445 7.09 -24.66 25.20
N SER A 446 7.20 -25.20 23.99
CA SER A 446 8.41 -25.88 23.50
C SER A 446 9.43 -24.95 22.84
N ILE A 447 9.07 -23.69 22.58
CA ILE A 447 9.93 -22.69 21.93
C ILE A 447 10.06 -21.43 22.79
N GLY A 448 11.17 -20.68 22.60
CA GLY A 448 11.42 -19.43 23.34
C GLY A 448 12.36 -19.57 24.54
N PHE A 449 12.57 -18.47 25.25
CA PHE A 449 13.39 -18.37 26.46
C PHE A 449 12.59 -18.57 27.75
N ASN A 450 11.25 -18.54 27.67
CA ASN A 450 10.26 -18.62 28.75
C ASN A 450 10.50 -17.59 29.87
N THR A 451 10.66 -16.33 29.46
CA THR A 451 10.94 -15.15 30.29
C THR A 451 9.72 -14.58 31.01
N GLY A 452 8.51 -15.00 30.63
CA GLY A 452 7.25 -14.55 31.20
C GLY A 452 6.72 -13.28 30.54
N LEU A 453 5.39 -13.13 30.57
CA LEU A 453 4.71 -11.97 29.99
C LEU A 453 5.05 -10.67 30.76
N PRO A 454 5.04 -9.51 30.07
CA PRO A 454 5.37 -8.24 30.69
C PRO A 454 4.38 -7.88 31.81
N LYS A 455 4.76 -6.94 32.66
CA LYS A 455 3.85 -6.46 33.72
C LYS A 455 2.74 -5.63 33.11
N LYS A 456 1.51 -5.80 33.63
CA LYS A 456 0.38 -4.95 33.29
C LYS A 456 0.38 -3.67 34.11
N GLU A 457 0.00 -2.56 33.48
CA GLU A 457 -0.27 -1.30 34.14
C GLU A 457 -1.50 -1.46 35.05
N THR A 458 -1.44 -0.84 36.22
CA THR A 458 -2.47 -1.01 37.27
C THR A 458 -3.37 0.20 37.41
N GLN A 459 -2.97 1.35 36.88
CA GLN A 459 -3.66 2.62 37.06
C GLN A 459 -3.70 3.45 35.77
N GLY A 460 -4.58 4.44 35.73
CA GLY A 460 -4.70 5.35 34.59
C GLY A 460 -5.44 4.74 33.39
N PRO A 461 -5.39 5.40 32.23
CA PRO A 461 -6.20 5.04 31.06
C PRO A 461 -5.82 3.70 30.43
N TYR A 462 -4.63 3.16 30.71
CA TYR A 462 -4.14 1.89 30.17
C TYR A 462 -4.09 0.77 31.23
N ALA A 463 -4.84 0.91 32.34
CA ALA A 463 -4.93 -0.14 33.35
C ALA A 463 -5.39 -1.47 32.70
N GLY A 464 -4.65 -2.55 32.96
CA GLY A 464 -4.85 -3.88 32.36
C GLY A 464 -4.06 -4.15 31.07
N TRP A 465 -3.43 -3.14 30.47
CA TRP A 465 -2.54 -3.30 29.32
C TRP A 465 -1.12 -3.63 29.79
N TYR A 466 -0.35 -4.37 29.00
CA TYR A 466 1.06 -4.56 29.24
C TYR A 466 1.83 -3.24 29.14
N LYS A 467 2.90 -3.13 29.92
CA LYS A 467 3.77 -1.95 29.96
C LYS A 467 5.22 -2.34 29.73
N PHE A 468 5.87 -1.64 28.81
CA PHE A 468 7.31 -1.73 28.58
C PHE A 468 7.94 -0.34 28.54
N GLU A 469 9.10 -0.16 29.17
CA GLU A 469 9.84 1.10 29.17
C GLU A 469 11.17 0.95 28.43
N ASP A 470 11.29 1.62 27.29
CA ASP A 470 12.57 1.73 26.57
C ASP A 470 13.31 2.99 27.02
N VAL A 471 14.35 2.79 27.83
CA VAL A 471 15.16 3.86 28.42
C VAL A 471 16.47 4.08 27.65
N GLY A 472 16.92 5.33 27.59
CA GLY A 472 18.20 5.70 26.97
C GLY A 472 18.11 6.17 25.52
N VAL A 473 16.91 6.21 24.94
CA VAL A 473 16.64 6.91 23.69
C VAL A 473 17.02 8.39 23.78
N LYS A 474 17.30 9.01 22.64
CA LYS A 474 17.73 10.41 22.58
C LYS A 474 16.54 11.31 22.25
N ASN A 475 16.35 12.38 23.02
CA ASN A 475 15.30 13.36 22.74
C ASN A 475 15.47 13.96 21.34
N GLY A 476 14.35 14.26 20.69
CA GLY A 476 14.31 14.90 19.37
C GLY A 476 14.57 13.99 18.17
N PHE A 477 15.05 12.76 18.41
CA PHE A 477 15.27 11.80 17.34
C PHE A 477 13.95 11.07 17.08
N THR A 478 13.67 10.80 15.81
CA THR A 478 12.51 10.00 15.45
C THR A 478 12.83 8.52 15.67
N TYR A 479 11.95 7.85 16.40
CA TYR A 479 11.93 6.42 16.55
C TYR A 479 10.61 5.86 16.05
N TYR A 480 10.64 4.62 15.62
CA TYR A 480 9.47 3.84 15.27
C TYR A 480 9.45 2.61 16.17
N TYR A 481 8.29 2.29 16.73
CA TYR A 481 8.10 1.10 17.56
C TYR A 481 7.01 0.23 16.96
N ALA A 482 7.18 -1.08 17.09
CA ALA A 482 6.15 -2.05 16.80
C ALA A 482 6.19 -3.13 17.90
N VAL A 483 5.02 -3.65 18.26
CA VAL A 483 4.91 -4.82 19.12
C VAL A 483 4.22 -5.89 18.30
N THR A 484 4.91 -6.99 18.05
CA THR A 484 4.38 -8.11 17.29
C THR A 484 4.07 -9.26 18.24
N SER A 485 3.21 -10.16 17.79
CA SER A 485 2.93 -11.43 18.45
C SER A 485 3.38 -12.56 17.57
N PHE A 486 3.83 -13.65 18.19
CA PHE A 486 4.28 -14.83 17.46
C PHE A 486 3.68 -16.10 18.03
N ASP A 487 3.65 -17.12 17.19
CA ASP A 487 3.19 -18.47 17.51
C ASP A 487 4.35 -19.47 17.64
N VAL A 488 3.99 -20.72 17.94
CA VAL A 488 4.94 -21.83 18.07
C VAL A 488 5.33 -22.47 16.74
N GLY A 489 4.62 -22.13 15.67
CA GLY A 489 4.65 -22.80 14.38
C GLY A 489 3.96 -24.17 14.38
N ASP A 490 3.98 -24.85 13.24
CA ASP A 490 3.49 -26.23 13.12
C ASP A 490 4.49 -27.09 12.37
N THR A 491 5.26 -27.89 13.13
CA THR A 491 6.26 -28.79 12.56
C THR A 491 5.67 -29.93 11.71
N LEU A 492 4.40 -30.31 11.91
CA LEU A 492 3.72 -31.30 11.07
C LEU A 492 3.38 -30.72 9.70
N LEU A 493 3.09 -29.41 9.64
CA LEU A 493 2.86 -28.67 8.40
C LEU A 493 4.15 -28.10 7.79
N GLY A 494 5.29 -28.24 8.48
CA GLY A 494 6.57 -27.65 8.08
C GLY A 494 6.58 -26.11 8.17
N LEU A 495 5.70 -25.55 9.00
CA LEU A 495 5.59 -24.11 9.24
C LEU A 495 6.49 -23.73 10.42
N PRO A 496 7.45 -22.81 10.25
CA PRO A 496 8.15 -22.22 11.38
C PRO A 496 7.20 -21.33 12.19
N SER A 497 7.67 -20.88 13.36
CA SER A 497 7.01 -19.81 14.12
C SER A 497 6.72 -18.62 13.21
N LEU A 498 5.45 -18.23 13.12
CA LEU A 498 5.03 -17.04 12.42
C LEU A 498 4.92 -15.88 13.40
N GLU A 499 5.13 -14.67 12.88
CA GLU A 499 5.07 -13.43 13.63
C GLU A 499 4.22 -12.43 12.85
N SER A 500 3.36 -11.70 13.54
CA SER A 500 2.60 -10.62 12.93
C SER A 500 3.50 -9.52 12.39
N SER A 501 3.06 -8.83 11.34
CA SER A 501 3.90 -7.80 10.73
C SER A 501 4.06 -6.58 11.64
N LYS A 502 5.30 -6.09 11.71
CA LYS A 502 5.68 -4.82 12.36
C LYS A 502 4.90 -3.64 11.78
N LEU A 503 4.47 -3.74 10.52
CA LEU A 503 3.73 -2.67 9.82
C LEU A 503 2.29 -2.50 10.30
N LEU A 504 1.70 -3.50 10.96
CA LEU A 504 0.29 -3.46 11.37
C LEU A 504 0.02 -2.47 12.50
N ASN A 505 0.96 -2.29 13.42
CA ASN A 505 0.80 -1.40 14.57
C ASN A 505 1.99 -0.45 14.80
N MET A 506 2.82 -0.23 13.78
CA MET A 506 3.96 0.67 13.88
C MET A 506 3.53 2.09 14.29
N VAL A 507 4.15 2.61 15.34
CA VAL A 507 3.93 3.97 15.83
C VAL A 507 5.21 4.80 15.75
N LYS A 508 5.09 6.02 15.23
CA LYS A 508 6.17 7.01 15.20
C LYS A 508 6.18 7.82 16.49
N VAL A 509 7.35 7.94 17.12
CA VAL A 509 7.53 8.68 18.36
C VAL A 509 8.78 9.54 18.28
N ILE A 510 8.71 10.74 18.85
CA ILE A 510 9.88 11.60 19.08
C ILE A 510 9.95 11.81 20.60
N PRO A 511 10.93 11.23 21.30
CA PRO A 511 11.11 11.46 22.74
C PRO A 511 11.47 12.91 23.00
N GLY A 512 11.09 13.41 24.17
CA GLY A 512 11.31 14.79 24.56
C GLY A 512 10.73 15.06 25.92
N THR A 513 10.93 16.26 26.43
CA THR A 513 10.52 16.55 27.79
C THR A 513 9.02 16.84 27.88
N PRO A 514 8.33 16.35 28.93
CA PRO A 514 6.95 16.76 29.19
C PRO A 514 6.91 18.25 29.53
N ALA A 515 5.73 18.86 29.42
CA ALA A 515 5.55 20.25 29.78
C ALA A 515 5.99 20.52 31.23
N THR A 516 6.79 21.59 31.43
CA THR A 516 7.35 21.89 32.75
C THR A 516 7.60 23.38 32.97
N THR A 517 7.29 23.86 34.17
CA THR A 517 7.61 25.21 34.65
C THR A 517 8.91 25.27 35.44
N ASP A 518 9.47 24.12 35.83
CA ASP A 518 10.55 24.09 36.83
C ASP A 518 11.94 23.97 36.20
N SER A 519 12.02 23.38 35.01
CA SER A 519 13.30 23.16 34.32
C SER A 519 13.70 24.36 33.43
N PRO A 520 15.00 24.63 33.23
CA PRO A 520 15.44 25.66 32.29
C PRO A 520 15.06 25.28 30.86
N VAL A 521 14.60 26.25 30.07
CA VAL A 521 14.35 26.06 28.64
C VAL A 521 15.67 25.82 27.91
N GLY A 522 15.64 24.95 26.91
CA GLY A 522 16.82 24.63 26.13
C GLY A 522 16.55 24.53 24.64
N ILE A 523 17.63 24.39 23.88
CA ILE A 523 17.63 24.34 22.42
C ILE A 523 18.51 23.17 21.97
N TYR A 524 18.04 22.37 21.03
CA TYR A 524 18.92 21.47 20.27
C TYR A 524 18.53 21.41 18.78
N PRO A 525 19.52 21.26 17.88
CA PRO A 525 20.96 21.35 18.15
C PRO A 525 21.38 22.79 18.54
N ASN A 526 22.37 22.91 19.43
CA ASN A 526 22.97 24.20 19.80
C ASN A 526 24.50 24.05 19.95
N PRO A 527 25.34 24.62 19.05
CA PRO A 527 24.93 25.44 17.90
C PRO A 527 24.19 24.62 16.85
N TYR A 528 23.20 25.25 16.20
CA TYR A 528 22.60 24.71 15.00
C TYR A 528 23.59 24.89 13.84
N LYS A 529 23.83 23.80 13.10
CA LYS A 529 24.66 23.77 11.90
C LYS A 529 23.84 23.19 10.77
N LEU A 530 23.92 23.77 9.57
CA LEU A 530 23.31 23.16 8.38
C LEU A 530 23.83 21.72 8.18
N ASN A 531 22.94 20.83 7.72
CA ASN A 531 23.17 19.39 7.56
C ASN A 531 23.41 18.66 8.90
N SER A 532 22.74 19.08 9.98
CA SER A 532 22.83 18.36 11.25
C SER A 532 22.10 17.01 11.19
N VAL A 533 22.48 16.07 12.06
CA VAL A 533 21.84 14.73 12.15
C VAL A 533 20.34 14.74 12.50
N TRP A 534 19.78 15.92 12.79
CA TRP A 534 18.38 16.15 13.11
C TRP A 534 17.56 16.54 11.88
N GLU A 535 18.22 16.85 10.76
CA GLU A 535 17.58 17.22 9.50
C GLU A 535 17.32 15.97 8.67
N LYS A 536 16.13 15.89 8.06
CA LYS A 536 15.81 14.91 7.00
C LYS A 536 15.48 15.68 5.74
N GLY A 537 16.24 15.44 4.67
CA GLY A 537 16.04 16.14 3.39
C GLY A 537 16.27 17.65 3.50
N SER A 538 15.28 18.44 3.09
CA SER A 538 15.32 19.91 3.11
C SER A 538 14.87 20.54 4.44
N ASP A 539 14.42 19.73 5.41
CA ASP A 539 13.84 20.24 6.65
C ASP A 539 14.91 20.80 7.57
N LYS A 540 14.87 22.12 7.77
CA LYS A 540 15.75 22.85 8.68
C LYS A 540 15.01 23.04 10.01
N ILE A 541 15.39 22.27 11.03
CA ILE A 541 14.64 22.24 12.30
C ILE A 541 15.56 22.56 13.49
N ILE A 542 15.10 23.51 14.31
CA ILE A 542 15.54 23.68 15.70
C ILE A 542 14.40 23.24 16.61
N ARG A 543 14.74 22.56 17.73
CA ARG A 543 13.79 22.19 18.77
C ARG A 543 14.05 22.96 20.06
N PHE A 544 12.98 23.45 20.65
CA PHE A 544 12.96 24.02 21.99
C PHE A 544 12.36 23.00 22.94
N TYR A 545 12.91 22.88 24.14
CA TYR A 545 12.46 21.90 25.13
C TYR A 545 12.35 22.50 26.54
N ASN A 546 11.70 21.77 27.45
CA ASN A 546 11.31 22.20 28.79
C ASN A 546 10.35 23.40 28.78
N LEU A 547 9.44 23.40 27.83
CA LEU A 547 8.43 24.45 27.69
C LEU A 547 7.29 24.23 28.70
N PRO A 548 6.69 25.31 29.25
CA PRO A 548 5.44 25.23 29.99
C PRO A 548 4.29 24.72 29.10
N LYS A 549 3.22 24.20 29.72
CA LYS A 549 2.05 23.69 28.99
C LYS A 549 1.43 24.73 28.07
N LYS A 550 1.41 26.00 28.51
CA LYS A 550 0.89 27.14 27.75
C LYS A 550 1.89 28.30 27.79
N CYS A 551 2.54 28.58 26.67
CA CYS A 551 3.53 29.65 26.60
C CYS A 551 3.59 30.33 25.22
N THR A 552 4.04 31.58 25.20
CA THR A 552 4.48 32.25 23.98
C THR A 552 6.00 32.23 23.89
N ILE A 553 6.50 31.77 22.75
CA ILE A 553 7.90 31.70 22.42
C ILE A 553 8.26 32.85 21.48
N TYR A 554 9.23 33.66 21.87
CA TYR A 554 9.80 34.72 21.06
C TYR A 554 11.24 34.37 20.71
N ILE A 555 11.56 34.44 19.42
CA ILE A 555 12.92 34.29 18.93
C ILE A 555 13.43 35.66 18.54
N MET A 556 14.55 36.07 19.13
CA MET A 556 15.13 37.41 18.93
C MET A 556 16.56 37.29 18.40
N ASN A 557 16.98 38.21 17.55
CA ASN A 557 18.38 38.30 17.11
C ASN A 557 19.27 38.97 18.19
N ALA A 558 20.57 39.05 17.93
CA ALA A 558 21.52 39.69 18.85
C ALA A 558 21.27 41.19 19.11
N ALA A 559 20.56 41.88 18.21
CA ALA A 559 20.18 43.28 18.37
C ALA A 559 18.87 43.47 19.17
N GLY A 560 18.18 42.37 19.51
CA GLY A 560 16.89 42.41 20.19
C GLY A 560 15.69 42.57 19.24
N ASP A 561 15.88 42.43 17.92
CA ASP A 561 14.76 42.42 16.98
C ASP A 561 14.01 41.09 17.09
N LEU A 562 12.67 41.17 17.10
CA LEU A 562 11.81 39.99 17.04
C LEU A 562 11.86 39.36 15.65
N VAL A 563 12.15 38.07 15.61
CA VAL A 563 12.31 37.28 14.38
C VAL A 563 11.09 36.40 14.14
N LYS A 564 10.61 35.71 15.17
CA LYS A 564 9.49 34.76 15.10
C LYS A 564 8.73 34.77 16.43
N THR A 565 7.41 34.64 16.34
CA THR A 565 6.54 34.35 17.48
C THR A 565 5.87 32.99 17.28
N ILE A 566 5.93 32.12 18.29
CA ILE A 566 5.26 30.82 18.28
C ILE A 566 4.38 30.72 19.53
N LYS A 567 3.12 30.33 19.34
CA LYS A 567 2.22 30.00 20.45
C LYS A 567 2.24 28.51 20.68
N HIS A 568 2.48 28.10 21.91
CA HIS A 568 2.58 26.70 22.30
C HIS A 568 1.53 26.39 23.37
N GLU A 569 0.70 25.38 23.12
CA GLU A 569 -0.28 24.84 24.06
C GLU A 569 -0.32 23.31 23.93
N SER A 570 0.44 22.62 24.78
CA SER A 570 0.66 21.18 24.67
C SER A 570 1.12 20.60 26.01
N ASP A 571 0.73 19.34 26.30
CA ASP A 571 1.31 18.58 27.41
C ASP A 571 2.73 18.06 27.10
N TYR A 572 3.15 18.15 25.83
CA TYR A 572 4.50 17.87 25.36
C TYR A 572 5.31 19.17 25.34
N GLY A 573 6.32 19.26 26.21
CA GLY A 573 7.10 20.47 26.48
C GLY A 573 8.15 20.80 25.44
N GLU A 574 7.87 20.47 24.17
CA GLU A 574 8.79 20.66 23.04
C GLU A 574 8.09 21.33 21.87
N GLU A 575 8.81 22.21 21.16
CA GLU A 575 8.30 22.94 20.00
C GLU A 575 9.35 23.03 18.89
N ILE A 576 8.92 23.00 17.63
CA ILE A 576 9.81 23.06 16.47
C ILE A 576 9.80 24.43 15.81
N TRP A 577 10.95 24.85 15.29
CA TRP A 577 11.07 26.05 14.47
C TRP A 577 11.81 25.74 13.16
N ASP A 578 11.22 26.20 12.06
CA ASP A 578 11.64 26.02 10.66
C ASP A 578 12.73 26.99 10.19
N LEU A 579 13.28 27.80 11.10
CA LEU A 579 14.27 28.84 10.80
C LEU A 579 13.77 29.93 9.82
N LEU A 580 12.45 30.08 9.69
CA LEU A 580 11.83 31.18 8.98
C LEU A 580 11.37 32.25 9.97
N SER A 581 11.43 33.52 9.60
CA SER A 581 10.81 34.59 10.37
C SER A 581 9.28 34.59 10.24
N ASP A 582 8.58 35.44 10.99
CA ASP A 582 7.14 35.68 10.81
C ASP A 582 6.79 36.18 9.39
N LYS A 583 7.78 36.66 8.63
CA LYS A 583 7.64 37.08 7.22
C LYS A 583 8.03 35.99 6.22
N ALA A 584 8.14 34.73 6.67
CA ALA A 584 8.58 33.59 5.87
C ALA A 584 9.98 33.77 5.24
N GLN A 585 10.85 34.56 5.86
CA GLN A 585 12.21 34.78 5.38
C GLN A 585 13.21 33.91 6.16
N PRO A 586 14.12 33.19 5.47
CA PRO A 586 15.15 32.40 6.14
C PRO A 586 16.09 33.28 6.97
N VAL A 587 16.33 32.91 8.23
CA VAL A 587 17.17 33.71 9.15
C VAL A 587 18.67 33.58 8.86
N ALA A 588 19.48 34.58 9.23
CA ALA A 588 20.92 34.59 8.96
C ALA A 588 21.75 33.83 10.02
N THR A 589 23.01 33.50 9.70
CA THR A 589 24.00 33.05 10.68
C THR A 589 24.16 34.09 11.79
N GLY A 590 24.13 33.68 13.06
CA GLY A 590 24.25 34.60 14.18
C GLY A 590 23.87 34.01 15.54
N LEU A 591 23.98 34.86 16.57
CA LEU A 591 23.51 34.59 17.93
C LEU A 591 22.03 35.00 18.04
N TYR A 592 21.23 34.15 18.67
CA TYR A 592 19.81 34.34 18.90
C TYR A 592 19.46 34.06 20.36
N TYR A 593 18.36 34.66 20.80
CA TYR A 593 17.77 34.45 22.11
C TYR A 593 16.40 33.79 21.96
N LEU A 594 16.19 32.73 22.73
CA LEU A 594 14.90 32.11 22.98
C LEU A 594 14.31 32.75 24.24
N VAL A 595 13.18 33.42 24.13
CA VAL A 595 12.44 33.98 25.27
C VAL A 595 11.10 33.28 25.35
N VAL A 596 10.87 32.54 26.43
CA VAL A 596 9.63 31.78 26.66
C VAL A 596 8.87 32.44 27.79
N LYS A 597 7.67 32.93 27.49
CA LYS A 597 6.76 33.51 28.48
C LYS A 597 5.64 32.51 28.76
N ASP A 598 5.59 32.01 29.99
CA ASP A 598 4.47 31.22 30.49
C ASP A 598 3.21 32.10 30.54
N GLU A 599 2.12 31.68 29.90
CA GLU A 599 0.88 32.45 29.84
C GLU A 599 0.03 32.32 31.11
N ASP A 600 0.21 31.24 31.88
CA ASP A 600 -0.53 31.00 33.12
C ASP A 600 0.14 31.71 34.30
N THR A 601 1.48 31.67 34.38
CA THR A 601 2.22 32.27 35.49
C THR A 601 2.80 33.66 35.18
N GLY A 602 2.95 34.01 33.91
CA GLY A 602 3.63 35.22 33.47
C GLY A 602 5.16 35.18 33.57
N ASN A 603 5.73 34.07 34.06
CA ASN A 603 7.17 33.91 34.22
C ASN A 603 7.88 33.84 32.86
N VAL A 604 9.07 34.45 32.80
CA VAL A 604 9.89 34.49 31.59
C VAL A 604 11.17 33.70 31.79
N LYS A 605 11.44 32.77 30.86
CA LYS A 605 12.70 32.04 30.78
C LYS A 605 13.44 32.43 29.50
N ILE A 606 14.77 32.54 29.59
CA ILE A 606 15.61 32.94 28.47
C ILE A 606 16.73 31.92 28.28
N ALA A 607 16.98 31.55 27.03
CA ALA A 607 18.15 30.77 26.63
C ALA A 607 18.78 31.36 25.36
N LYS A 608 20.04 31.02 25.12
CA LYS A 608 20.82 31.52 23.97
C LYS A 608 21.23 30.38 23.06
N PHE A 609 21.22 30.62 21.76
CA PHE A 609 21.67 29.64 20.77
C PHE A 609 22.28 30.31 19.55
N THR A 610 23.08 29.56 18.81
CA THR A 610 23.78 30.07 17.63
C THR A 610 23.35 29.28 16.40
N ILE A 611 23.09 29.99 15.30
CA ILE A 611 22.83 29.42 13.99
C ILE A 611 24.08 29.64 13.14
N VAL A 612 24.61 28.55 12.58
CA VAL A 612 25.74 28.54 11.64
C VAL A 612 25.26 27.93 10.34
N ARG A 613 25.13 28.76 9.30
CA ARG A 613 24.84 28.29 7.95
C ARG A 613 26.05 27.83 7.18
#